data_AF-A0A7V2AJ13-F1
#
_entry.id   AF-A0A7V2AJ13-F1
#
_cell.length_a   1.000
_cell.length_b   1.000
_cell.length_c   1.000
_cell.angle_alpha   90.00
_cell.angle_beta   90.00
_cell.angle_gamma   90.00
#
_symmetry.space_group_name_H-M   'P 1'
#
loop_
_entity.id
_entity.type
_entity.pdbx_description
1 polymer ?
#
loop_
_entity_poly.entity_id
_entity_poly.type
_entity_poly.pdbx_seq_one_letter_code
_entity_poly.pdbx_strand_id
1 'polypeptide(L)'
;AFGAPLAGWLSDRMGRRKPLMVIGSLVALITFSALVYIPDLSLTGARVLLFINGFFSGSMVLSFAVGREHNRPETAGATLGFVNMFLMAAGAIFQPLIGWMLDLNWDGTMVEGVRLYSVTTYQTAFLTIVASGTVSLFMGLIMGETYCRNVTQSPSPEKS
;
A
#
# COMPACT_ATOMS: atom_id res chain seq x y z
N ALA A 1 8.19 6.42 10.23
CA ALA A 1 9.64 6.22 10.36
C ALA A 1 10.01 4.80 10.81
N PHE A 2 9.37 4.22 11.83
CA PHE A 2 9.78 2.90 12.37
C PHE A 2 9.29 1.66 11.60
N GLY A 3 8.14 1.75 10.93
CA GLY A 3 7.53 0.59 10.24
C GLY A 3 8.40 0.00 9.13
N ALA A 4 9.03 0.83 8.29
CA ALA A 4 9.84 0.36 7.17
C ALA A 4 11.14 -0.34 7.60
N PRO A 5 11.98 0.24 8.48
CA PRO A 5 13.16 -0.46 9.01
C PRO A 5 12.80 -1.78 9.71
N LEU A 6 11.73 -1.79 10.51
CA LEU A 6 11.28 -2.99 11.21
C LEU A 6 10.80 -4.06 10.24
N ALA A 7 10.01 -3.69 9.23
CA ALA A 7 9.54 -4.63 8.21
C ALA A 7 10.72 -5.24 7.42
N GLY A 8 11.72 -4.43 7.06
CA GLY A 8 12.95 -4.90 6.43
C GLY A 8 13.68 -5.93 7.31
N TRP A 9 14.02 -5.53 8.54
CA TRP A 9 14.72 -6.39 9.50
C TRP A 9 13.97 -7.69 9.80
N LEU A 10 12.65 -7.61 10.03
CA LEU A 10 11.84 -8.78 10.35
C LEU A 10 11.73 -9.71 9.15
N SER A 11 11.60 -9.16 7.94
CA SER A 11 11.56 -9.93 6.70
C SER A 11 12.87 -10.67 6.46
N ASP A 12 14.01 -10.00 6.65
CA ASP A 12 15.34 -10.61 6.52
C ASP A 12 15.52 -11.75 7.53
N ARG A 13 15.10 -11.53 8.79
CA ARG A 13 15.18 -12.55 9.83
C ARG A 13 14.32 -13.77 9.56
N MET A 14 13.14 -13.59 8.96
CA MET A 14 12.24 -14.69 8.58
C MET A 14 12.65 -15.36 7.27
N GLY A 15 13.55 -14.74 6.49
CA GLY A 15 13.90 -15.20 5.15
C GLY A 15 12.71 -15.18 4.18
N ARG A 16 11.68 -14.36 4.44
CA ARG A 16 10.44 -14.30 3.64
C ARG A 16 9.92 -12.88 3.54
N ARG A 17 9.55 -12.46 2.33
CA ARG A 17 9.04 -11.13 2.02
C ARG A 17 7.52 -11.10 1.98
N LYS A 18 6.91 -12.12 1.36
CA LYS A 18 5.47 -12.18 1.07
C LYS A 18 4.58 -12.04 2.31
N PRO A 19 4.82 -12.75 3.44
CA PRO A 19 3.90 -12.69 4.58
C PRO A 19 3.74 -11.28 5.14
N LEU A 20 4.84 -10.51 5.23
CA LEU A 20 4.79 -9.13 5.75
C LEU A 20 4.13 -8.16 4.78
N MET A 21 4.30 -8.37 3.48
CA MET A 21 3.60 -7.57 2.46
C MET A 21 2.09 -7.83 2.52
N VAL A 22 1.68 -9.10 2.60
CA VAL A 22 0.26 -9.50 2.72
C VAL A 22 -0.36 -8.97 4.01
N ILE A 23 0.32 -9.12 5.15
CA ILE A 23 -0.14 -8.57 6.43
C ILE A 23 -0.27 -7.05 6.35
N GLY A 24 0.72 -6.36 5.77
CA GLY A 24 0.67 -4.92 5.59
C GLY A 24 -0.50 -4.46 4.74
N SER A 25 -0.73 -5.10 3.58
CA SER A 25 -1.88 -4.82 2.72
C SER A 25 -3.22 -5.11 3.40
N LEU A 26 -3.32 -6.22 4.14
CA LEU A 26 -4.52 -6.60 4.88
C LEU A 26 -4.83 -5.58 5.98
N VAL A 27 -3.83 -5.22 6.79
CA VAL A 27 -3.98 -4.23 7.87
C VAL A 27 -4.34 -2.87 7.29
N ALA A 28 -3.70 -2.45 6.19
CA ALA A 28 -4.03 -1.20 5.53
C ALA A 28 -5.48 -1.18 5.02
N LEU A 29 -5.93 -2.27 4.38
CA LEU A 29 -7.30 -2.41 3.90
C LEU A 29 -8.32 -2.36 5.05
N ILE A 30 -8.08 -3.10 6.13
CA ILE A 30 -8.99 -3.15 7.29
C ILE A 30 -9.05 -1.80 7.98
N THR A 31 -7.90 -1.20 8.28
CA THR A 31 -7.84 0.06 9.03
C THR A 31 -8.38 1.24 8.22
N PHE A 32 -8.10 1.30 6.92
CA PHE A 32 -8.67 2.33 6.04
C PHE A 32 -10.18 2.14 5.85
N SER A 33 -10.65 0.90 5.63
CA SER A 33 -12.09 0.62 5.54
C SER A 33 -12.83 0.97 6.83
N ALA A 34 -12.23 0.63 7.99
CA ALA A 34 -12.77 1.00 9.29
C ALA A 34 -12.86 2.52 9.46
N LEU A 35 -11.84 3.26 9.03
CA LEU A 35 -11.83 4.72 9.08
C LEU A 35 -12.95 5.35 8.23
N VAL A 36 -13.29 4.76 7.08
CA VAL A 36 -14.27 5.29 6.14
C VAL A 36 -15.71 4.87 6.46
N TYR A 37 -15.91 3.63 6.92
CA TYR A 37 -17.26 3.04 7.04
C TYR A 37 -17.78 2.89 8.47
N ILE A 38 -16.95 3.04 9.51
CA ILE A 38 -17.46 3.06 10.89
C ILE A 38 -18.03 4.45 11.19
N PRO A 39 -19.35 4.58 11.42
CA PRO A 39 -19.94 5.86 11.81
C PRO A 39 -19.49 6.26 13.22
N ASP A 40 -19.53 7.57 13.49
CA ASP A 40 -19.28 8.15 14.82
C ASP A 40 -17.95 7.72 15.48
N LEU A 41 -16.93 7.47 14.65
CA LEU A 41 -15.62 7.08 15.15
C LEU A 41 -15.01 8.19 16.01
N SER A 42 -14.71 7.88 17.27
CA SER A 42 -14.05 8.83 18.16
C SER A 42 -12.71 9.30 17.57
N LEU A 43 -12.34 10.54 17.87
CA LEU A 43 -11.07 11.12 17.41
C LEU A 43 -9.85 10.27 17.84
N THR A 44 -9.91 9.67 19.03
CA THR A 44 -8.90 8.72 19.52
C THR A 44 -8.87 7.45 18.66
N GLY A 45 -10.03 6.89 18.32
CA GLY A 45 -10.14 5.74 17.41
C GLY A 45 -9.52 6.02 16.05
N ALA A 46 -9.82 7.17 15.44
CA ALA A 46 -9.26 7.58 14.16
C ALA A 46 -7.72 7.69 14.22
N ARG A 47 -7.17 8.31 15.27
CA ARG A 47 -5.71 8.42 15.48
C ARG A 47 -5.04 7.05 15.59
N VAL A 48 -5.65 6.12 16.33
CA VAL A 48 -5.13 4.75 16.49
C VAL A 48 -5.14 4.01 15.16
N LEU A 49 -6.24 4.06 14.41
CA LEU A 49 -6.32 3.44 13.09
C LEU A 49 -5.28 4.01 12.11
N LEU A 50 -5.13 5.34 12.07
CA LEU A 50 -4.13 6.00 11.24
C LEU A 50 -2.69 5.63 11.64
N PHE A 51 -2.43 5.50 12.94
CA PHE A 51 -1.13 5.05 13.43
C PHE A 51 -0.83 3.61 12.99
N ILE A 52 -1.77 2.69 13.19
CA ILE A 52 -1.63 1.29 12.77
C ILE A 52 -1.44 1.23 11.25
N ASN A 53 -2.27 1.93 10.49
CA ASN A 53 -2.15 2.02 9.03
C ASN A 53 -0.75 2.49 8.63
N GLY A 54 -0.30 3.64 9.13
CA GLY A 54 1.01 4.19 8.80
C GLY A 54 2.20 3.31 9.22
N PHE A 55 2.08 2.59 10.33
CA PHE A 55 3.09 1.64 10.78
C PHE A 55 3.21 0.45 9.81
N PHE A 56 2.08 -0.18 9.47
CA PHE A 56 2.06 -1.36 8.61
C PHE A 56 2.26 -1.06 7.13
N SER A 57 1.84 0.13 6.64
CA SER A 57 2.17 0.60 5.30
C SER A 57 3.69 0.71 5.07
N GLY A 58 4.50 0.76 6.13
CA GLY A 58 5.95 0.65 6.04
C GLY A 58 6.46 -0.63 5.37
N SER A 59 5.66 -1.71 5.35
CA SER A 59 6.00 -2.95 4.64
C SER A 59 6.14 -2.76 3.12
N MET A 60 5.62 -1.66 2.58
CA MET A 60 5.80 -1.27 1.19
C MET A 60 7.28 -1.25 0.75
N VAL A 61 8.22 -0.95 1.67
CA VAL A 61 9.66 -0.96 1.35
C VAL A 61 10.12 -2.33 0.82
N LEU A 62 9.45 -3.42 1.23
CA LEU A 62 9.73 -4.78 0.77
C LEU A 62 9.44 -4.96 -0.72
N SER A 63 8.55 -4.17 -1.33
CA SER A 63 8.29 -4.20 -2.78
C SER A 63 9.55 -3.86 -3.59
N PHE A 64 10.40 -2.94 -3.08
CA PHE A 64 11.69 -2.65 -3.70
C PHE A 64 12.66 -3.82 -3.56
N ALA A 65 12.69 -4.48 -2.39
CA ALA A 65 13.51 -5.67 -2.18
C ALA A 65 13.09 -6.81 -3.12
N VAL A 66 11.80 -7.13 -3.18
CA VAL A 66 11.22 -8.14 -4.07
C VAL A 66 11.47 -7.81 -5.54
N GLY A 67 11.32 -6.54 -5.93
CA GLY A 67 11.63 -6.09 -7.29
C GLY A 67 13.09 -6.34 -7.67
N ARG A 68 14.03 -6.02 -6.77
CA ARG A 68 15.45 -6.32 -6.97
C ARG A 68 15.73 -7.82 -7.03
N GLU A 69 15.12 -8.60 -6.15
CA GLU A 69 15.32 -10.05 -6.03
C GLU A 69 14.78 -10.83 -7.24
N HIS A 70 13.77 -10.32 -7.93
CA HIS A 70 13.24 -10.92 -9.17
C HIS A 70 14.05 -10.60 -10.43
N ASN A 71 14.97 -9.64 -10.37
CA ASN A 71 15.66 -9.11 -11.54
C ASN A 71 17.16 -9.38 -11.46
N ARG A 72 17.80 -9.41 -12.62
CA ARG A 72 19.26 -9.55 -12.68
C ARG A 72 19.93 -8.34 -12.02
N PRO A 73 21.09 -8.50 -11.38
CA PRO A 73 21.80 -7.39 -10.74
C PRO A 73 22.04 -6.22 -11.69
N GLU A 74 22.28 -6.51 -12.97
CA GLU A 74 22.55 -5.50 -14.01
C GLU A 74 21.32 -4.64 -14.33
N THR A 75 20.10 -5.17 -14.19
CA THR A 75 18.85 -4.45 -14.49
C THR A 75 18.08 -4.01 -13.25
N ALA A 76 18.52 -4.43 -12.05
CA ALA A 76 17.85 -4.13 -10.80
C ALA A 76 17.62 -2.63 -10.57
N GLY A 77 18.60 -1.77 -10.92
CA GLY A 77 18.46 -0.32 -10.80
C GLY A 77 17.28 0.23 -11.63
N ALA A 78 17.12 -0.24 -12.87
CA ALA A 78 16.01 0.16 -13.73
C ALA A 78 14.68 -0.32 -13.17
N THR A 79 14.60 -1.56 -12.67
CA THR A 79 13.38 -2.10 -12.03
C THR A 79 12.96 -1.26 -10.83
N LEU A 80 13.89 -0.87 -9.96
CA LEU A 80 13.56 0.00 -8.81
C LEU A 80 13.06 1.38 -9.26
N GLY A 81 13.63 1.92 -10.34
CA GLY A 81 13.14 3.14 -10.99
C GLY A 81 11.69 2.99 -11.46
N PHE A 82 11.35 1.88 -12.12
CA PHE A 82 9.98 1.58 -12.52
C PHE A 82 9.03 1.46 -11.32
N VAL A 83 9.42 0.75 -10.26
CA VAL A 83 8.61 0.63 -9.02
C VAL A 83 8.32 2.00 -8.43
N ASN A 84 9.32 2.89 -8.35
CA ASN A 84 9.14 4.24 -7.86
C ASN A 84 8.24 5.09 -8.79
N MET A 85 8.40 4.95 -10.11
CA MET A 85 7.53 5.62 -11.08
C MET A 85 6.07 5.23 -10.87
N PHE A 86 5.76 3.95 -10.70
CA PHE A 86 4.39 3.48 -10.42
C PHE A 86 3.84 4.03 -9.11
N LEU A 87 4.67 4.12 -8.06
CA LEU A 87 4.27 4.73 -6.80
C LEU A 87 3.87 6.20 -6.97
N MET A 88 4.70 6.98 -7.66
CA MET A 88 4.43 8.40 -7.92
C MET A 88 3.21 8.57 -8.83
N ALA A 89 3.10 7.77 -9.88
CA ALA A 89 1.98 7.78 -10.82
C ALA A 89 0.66 7.42 -10.12
N ALA A 90 0.67 6.43 -9.22
CA ALA A 90 -0.51 6.11 -8.41
C ALA A 90 -0.96 7.33 -7.61
N GLY A 91 -0.06 8.01 -6.88
CA GLY A 91 -0.41 9.25 -6.18
C GLY A 91 -1.02 10.31 -7.11
N ALA A 92 -0.38 10.56 -8.25
CA ALA A 92 -0.82 11.54 -9.23
C ALA A 92 -2.15 11.21 -9.92
N ILE A 93 -2.50 9.92 -10.06
CA ILE A 93 -3.75 9.47 -10.68
C ILE A 93 -4.90 9.39 -9.67
N PHE A 94 -4.64 8.82 -8.49
CA PHE A 94 -5.68 8.60 -7.49
C PHE A 94 -6.18 9.93 -6.88
N GLN A 95 -5.32 10.94 -6.73
CA GLN A 95 -5.73 12.26 -6.25
C GLN A 95 -6.84 12.90 -7.10
N PRO A 96 -6.67 13.14 -8.42
CA PRO A 96 -7.73 13.71 -9.26
C PRO A 96 -8.91 12.76 -9.45
N LEU A 97 -8.68 11.43 -9.49
CA LEU A 97 -9.75 10.45 -9.61
C LEU A 97 -10.72 10.53 -8.43
N ILE A 98 -10.21 10.60 -7.20
CA ILE A 98 -11.05 10.75 -6.00
C ILE A 98 -11.78 12.09 -6.02
N GLY A 99 -11.11 13.18 -6.40
CA GLY A 99 -11.75 14.50 -6.54
C GLY A 99 -12.90 14.48 -7.54
N TRP A 100 -12.70 13.86 -8.70
CA TRP A 100 -13.74 13.69 -9.71
C TRP A 100 -14.92 12.84 -9.20
N MET A 101 -14.66 11.78 -8.45
CA MET A 101 -15.73 10.96 -7.85
C MET A 101 -16.53 11.70 -6.77
N LEU A 102 -15.88 12.58 -6.00
CA LEU A 102 -16.57 13.47 -5.07
C LEU A 102 -17.49 14.42 -5.83
N ASP A 103 -16.99 15.01 -6.92
CA ASP A 103 -17.74 15.96 -7.75
C ASP A 103 -18.94 15.33 -8.47
N LEU A 104 -18.82 14.07 -8.92
CA LEU A 104 -19.93 13.33 -9.56
C LEU A 104 -21.11 13.09 -8.61
N ASN A 105 -20.82 12.90 -7.32
CA ASN A 105 -21.81 12.61 -6.28
C ASN A 105 -22.12 13.84 -5.42
N TRP A 106 -21.79 15.03 -5.92
CA TRP A 106 -22.05 16.28 -5.24
C TRP A 106 -23.47 16.76 -5.56
N ASP A 107 -24.19 17.21 -4.53
CA ASP A 107 -25.60 17.61 -4.60
C ASP A 107 -25.79 19.12 -4.83
N GLY A 108 -24.71 19.86 -5.07
CA GLY A 108 -24.74 21.31 -5.26
C GLY A 108 -24.64 22.11 -3.96
N THR A 109 -24.55 21.47 -2.79
CA THR A 109 -24.47 22.17 -1.50
C THR A 109 -23.14 22.91 -1.36
N MET A 110 -23.24 24.22 -1.12
CA MET A 110 -22.09 25.12 -0.91
C MET A 110 -22.23 25.83 0.45
N VAL A 111 -21.15 25.88 1.21
CA VAL A 111 -21.05 26.67 2.45
C VAL A 111 -19.83 27.57 2.32
N GLU A 112 -20.02 28.88 2.43
CA GLU A 112 -18.94 29.89 2.32
C GLU A 112 -18.09 29.78 1.04
N GLY A 113 -18.70 29.35 -0.07
CA GLY A 113 -18.00 29.16 -1.34
C GLY A 113 -17.21 27.85 -1.45
N VAL A 114 -17.30 26.96 -0.46
CA VAL A 114 -16.70 25.63 -0.47
C VAL A 114 -17.78 24.56 -0.68
N ARG A 115 -17.48 23.58 -1.53
CA ARG A 115 -18.34 22.41 -1.75
C ARG A 115 -18.44 21.60 -0.46
N LEU A 116 -19.65 21.45 0.06
CA LEU A 116 -19.91 20.55 1.18
C LEU A 116 -20.28 19.18 0.60
N TYR A 117 -19.44 18.17 0.86
CA TYR A 117 -19.73 16.81 0.46
C TYR A 117 -20.36 16.04 1.60
N SER A 118 -21.39 15.27 1.30
CA SER A 118 -22.04 14.39 2.27
C SER A 118 -21.14 13.21 2.64
N VAL A 119 -21.45 12.55 3.76
CA VAL A 119 -20.74 11.33 4.20
C VAL A 119 -20.79 10.23 3.13
N THR A 120 -21.94 10.06 2.47
CA THR A 120 -22.12 9.04 1.41
C THR A 120 -21.29 9.35 0.17
N THR A 121 -21.14 10.64 -0.18
CA THR A 121 -20.25 11.09 -1.26
C THR A 121 -18.79 10.71 -0.97
N TYR A 122 -18.31 10.97 0.26
CA TYR A 122 -16.97 10.56 0.68
C TYR A 122 -16.78 9.04 0.67
N GLN A 123 -17.74 8.30 1.23
CA GLN A 123 -17.71 6.83 1.26
C GLN A 123 -17.66 6.23 -0.14
N THR A 124 -18.37 6.82 -1.09
CA THR A 124 -18.39 6.38 -2.49
C THR A 124 -17.06 6.70 -3.19
N ALA A 125 -16.51 7.90 -3.01
CA ALA A 125 -15.22 8.27 -3.59
C ALA A 125 -14.07 7.41 -3.05
N PHE A 126 -14.09 7.08 -1.75
CA PHE A 126 -13.06 6.25 -1.12
C PHE A 126 -13.17 4.76 -1.41
N LEU A 127 -14.27 4.27 -2.03
CA LEU A 127 -14.33 2.91 -2.56
C LEU A 127 -13.17 2.62 -3.52
N THR A 128 -12.66 3.63 -4.22
CA THR A 128 -11.52 3.51 -5.14
C THR A 128 -10.24 3.06 -4.43
N ILE A 129 -10.01 3.55 -3.19
CA ILE A 129 -8.86 3.14 -2.38
C ILE A 129 -9.09 1.74 -1.80
N VAL A 130 -10.33 1.44 -1.37
CA VAL A 130 -10.69 0.11 -0.84
C VAL A 130 -10.57 -0.97 -1.91
N ALA A 131 -11.01 -0.67 -3.14
CA ALA A 131 -10.89 -1.54 -4.29
C ALA A 131 -9.41 -1.77 -4.65
N SER A 132 -8.59 -0.72 -4.69
CA SER A 132 -7.15 -0.88 -4.98
C SER A 132 -6.40 -1.65 -3.88
N GLY A 133 -6.75 -1.43 -2.61
CA GLY A 133 -6.24 -2.20 -1.49
C GLY A 133 -6.62 -3.68 -1.56
N THR A 134 -7.85 -3.97 -1.98
CA THR A 134 -8.32 -5.35 -2.22
C THR A 134 -7.53 -6.02 -3.34
N VAL A 135 -7.35 -5.33 -4.48
CA VAL A 135 -6.51 -5.82 -5.59
C VAL A 135 -5.07 -6.05 -5.12
N SER A 136 -4.49 -5.14 -4.34
CA SER A 136 -3.15 -5.29 -3.78
C SER A 136 -3.04 -6.54 -2.91
N LEU A 137 -4.03 -6.80 -2.05
CA LEU A 137 -4.06 -7.98 -1.20
C LEU A 137 -4.11 -9.26 -2.05
N PHE A 138 -5.00 -9.34 -3.03
CA PHE A 138 -5.09 -10.49 -3.95
C PHE A 138 -3.78 -10.72 -4.72
N MET A 139 -3.18 -9.66 -5.26
CA MET A 139 -1.89 -9.77 -5.96
C MET A 139 -0.78 -10.25 -5.02
N GLY A 140 -0.75 -9.76 -3.78
CA GLY A 140 0.18 -10.22 -2.75
C GLY A 140 0.02 -11.71 -2.41
N LEU A 141 -1.22 -12.22 -2.41
CA LEU A 141 -1.51 -13.65 -2.19
C LEU A 141 -1.05 -14.53 -3.36
N ILE A 142 -1.16 -14.05 -4.60
CA ILE A 142 -0.77 -14.77 -5.82
C ILE A 142 0.75 -14.71 -6.04
N MET A 143 1.41 -13.64 -5.59
CA MET A 143 2.85 -13.43 -5.77
C MET A 143 3.68 -14.61 -5.23
N GLY A 144 4.69 -15.01 -5.99
CA GLY A 144 5.69 -16.00 -5.57
C GLY A 144 6.60 -15.45 -4.47
N GLU A 145 7.14 -16.34 -3.63
CA GLU A 145 8.13 -15.97 -2.62
C GLU A 145 9.54 -15.99 -3.23
N THR A 146 10.35 -14.99 -2.90
CA THR A 146 11.77 -14.87 -3.31
C THR A 146 12.73 -15.46 -2.29
N TYR A 147 12.26 -15.68 -1.05
CA TYR A 147 13.05 -16.19 0.07
C TYR A 147 14.29 -15.36 0.37
N CYS A 148 14.20 -14.04 0.18
CA CYS A 148 15.32 -13.09 0.33
C CYS A 148 16.54 -13.43 -0.54
N ARG A 149 16.33 -14.10 -1.69
CA ARG A 149 17.37 -14.48 -2.64
C ARG A 149 17.06 -13.91 -4.01
N ASN A 150 18.11 -13.62 -4.77
CA ASN A 150 17.94 -13.26 -6.16
C ASN A 150 17.63 -14.53 -6.97
N VAL A 151 16.43 -14.60 -7.54
CA VAL A 151 15.95 -15.79 -8.27
C VAL A 151 16.71 -16.04 -9.58
N THR A 152 17.43 -15.03 -10.08
CA THR A 152 18.21 -15.11 -11.33
C THR A 152 19.67 -15.52 -11.11
N GLN A 153 20.14 -15.57 -9.87
CA GLN A 153 21.48 -16.04 -9.54
C GLN A 153 21.45 -17.55 -9.29
N SER A 154 22.23 -18.31 -10.06
CA SER A 154 22.50 -19.72 -9.76
C SER A 154 23.08 -19.84 -8.34
N PRO A 155 22.77 -20.90 -7.58
CA PRO A 155 23.41 -21.12 -6.29
C PRO A 155 24.93 -21.14 -6.51
N SER A 156 25.64 -20.28 -5.78
CA SER A 156 27.10 -20.39 -5.68
C SER A 156 27.42 -21.83 -5.31
N PRO A 157 28.32 -22.53 -6.02
CA PRO A 157 28.82 -23.81 -5.55
C PRO A 157 29.37 -23.55 -4.15
N GLU A 158 28.76 -24.18 -3.16
CA GLU A 158 29.23 -24.13 -1.78
C GLU A 158 30.64 -24.72 -1.79
N LYS A 159 31.61 -23.97 -1.27
CA LYS A 159 32.98 -24.43 -1.11
C LYS A 159 32.96 -25.66 -0.20
N SER A 160 33.50 -26.76 -0.73
CA SER A 160 33.93 -27.97 -0.01
C SER A 160 34.78 -27.65 1.22
#